data_AF-A0A351JPD4-F1
#
_entry.id   AF-A0A351JPD4-F1
#
_cell.length_a   1.000
_cell.length_b   1.000
_cell.length_c   1.000
_cell.angle_alpha   90.00
_cell.angle_beta   90.00
_cell.angle_gamma   90.00
#
_symmetry.space_group_name_H-M   'P 1'
#
loop_
_entity.id
_entity.type
_entity.pdbx_description
1 polymer ?
#
loop_
_entity_poly.entity_id
_entity_poly.type
_entity_poly.pdbx_seq_one_letter_code
_entity_poly.pdbx_strand_id
1 'polypeptide(L)'
;MVVKEFLQFIKEYKIISLAIAFVMGSASTSLVNSLVKDVLMPILNPILSTQSWKEIALHVGPIRIPYGSFLAELFNFSILALIVFIVAKKILKEEVVKKK
;
A
#
# COMPACT_ATOMS: atom_id res chain seq x y z
N MET A 1 -16.92 37.27 -7.22
CA MET A 1 -16.25 37.78 -6.00
C MET A 1 -15.70 36.60 -5.18
N VAL A 2 -16.58 35.65 -4.79
CA VAL A 2 -16.24 34.42 -4.05
C VAL A 2 -15.09 33.58 -4.64
N VAL A 3 -15.02 33.40 -5.97
CA VAL A 3 -13.94 32.60 -6.59
C VAL A 3 -12.54 33.21 -6.38
N LYS A 4 -12.44 34.55 -6.35
CA LYS A 4 -11.16 35.24 -6.09
C LYS A 4 -10.75 35.10 -4.62
N GLU A 5 -11.70 35.25 -3.70
CA GLU A 5 -11.50 35.04 -2.26
C GLU A 5 -11.09 33.59 -1.96
N PHE A 6 -11.71 32.63 -2.64
CA PHE A 6 -11.36 31.22 -2.53
C PHE A 6 -9.96 30.92 -3.07
N LEU A 7 -9.59 31.46 -4.24
CA LEU A 7 -8.23 31.32 -4.77
C LEU A 7 -7.19 31.93 -3.84
N GLN A 8 -7.51 33.07 -3.24
CA GLN A 8 -6.64 33.76 -2.30
C GLN A 8 -6.49 32.96 -1.01
N PHE A 9 -7.58 32.43 -0.46
CA PHE A 9 -7.59 31.50 0.67
C PHE A 9 -6.69 30.28 0.42
N ILE A 10 -6.90 29.57 -0.70
CA ILE A 10 -6.10 28.38 -1.04
C ILE A 10 -4.60 28.71 -1.13
N LYS A 11 -4.25 29.89 -1.65
CA LYS A 11 -2.86 30.35 -1.75
C LYS A 11 -2.28 30.73 -0.38
N GLU A 12 -3.02 31.49 0.43
CA GLU A 12 -2.63 31.92 1.78
C GLU A 12 -2.29 30.72 2.67
N TYR A 13 -3.14 29.70 2.64
CA TYR A 13 -3.01 28.49 3.46
C TYR A 13 -2.19 27.37 2.82
N LYS A 14 -1.55 27.62 1.67
CA LYS A 14 -0.70 26.63 0.95
C LYS A 14 -1.38 25.27 0.71
N ILE A 15 -2.70 25.27 0.50
CA ILE A 15 -3.50 24.04 0.37
C ILE A 15 -3.13 23.27 -0.91
N ILE A 16 -2.67 23.98 -1.94
CA ILE A 16 -2.28 23.40 -3.23
C ILE A 16 -1.17 22.36 -3.05
N SER A 17 -0.12 22.67 -2.29
CA SER A 17 0.98 21.73 -2.04
C SER A 17 0.54 20.51 -1.27
N LEU A 18 -0.38 20.67 -0.30
CA LEU A 18 -0.95 19.57 0.45
C LEU A 18 -1.80 18.66 -0.43
N ALA A 19 -2.63 19.25 -1.29
CA ALA A 19 -3.46 18.51 -2.25
C ALA A 19 -2.60 17.69 -3.23
N ILE A 20 -1.53 18.27 -3.78
CA ILE A 20 -0.60 17.57 -4.66
C ILE A 20 0.08 16.40 -3.93
N ALA A 21 0.58 16.63 -2.70
CA ALA A 21 1.21 15.58 -1.91
C ALA A 21 0.25 14.41 -1.62
N PHE A 22 -1.00 14.71 -1.31
CA PHE A 22 -2.02 13.69 -1.04
C PHE A 22 -2.37 12.87 -2.30
N VAL A 23 -2.58 13.53 -3.44
CA VAL A 23 -2.88 12.87 -4.72
C VAL A 23 -1.70 12.00 -5.19
N MET A 24 -0.48 12.52 -5.10
CA MET A 24 0.72 11.75 -5.44
C MET A 24 0.95 10.58 -4.48
N GLY A 25 0.67 10.78 -3.19
CA GLY A 25 0.72 9.73 -2.18
C GLY A 25 -0.25 8.59 -2.47
N SER A 26 -1.52 8.90 -2.74
CA SER A 26 -2.54 7.89 -3.03
C SER A 26 -2.29 7.14 -4.34
N ALA A 27 -1.81 7.85 -5.37
CA ALA A 27 -1.41 7.23 -6.63
C ALA A 27 -0.22 6.28 -6.45
N SER A 28 0.79 6.68 -5.67
CA SER A 28 1.96 5.84 -5.37
C SER A 28 1.58 4.59 -4.58
N THR A 29 0.69 4.70 -3.58
CA THR A 29 0.16 3.55 -2.85
C THR A 29 -0.57 2.58 -3.79
N SER A 30 -1.37 3.10 -4.72
CA SER A 30 -2.10 2.28 -5.70
C SER A 30 -1.16 1.55 -6.65
N LEU A 31 -0.11 2.23 -7.14
CA LEU A 31 0.92 1.64 -8.00
C LEU A 31 1.64 0.49 -7.29
N VAL A 32 2.09 0.71 -6.05
CA VAL A 32 2.79 -0.35 -5.30
C VAL A 32 1.85 -1.50 -4.98
N ASN A 33 0.60 -1.23 -4.61
CA ASN A 33 -0.40 -2.27 -4.40
C ASN A 33 -0.61 -3.14 -5.64
N SER A 34 -0.68 -2.54 -6.83
CA SER A 34 -0.80 -3.29 -8.10
C SER A 34 0.44 -4.13 -8.36
N LEU A 35 1.65 -3.60 -8.17
CA LEU A 35 2.89 -4.39 -8.30
C LEU A 35 2.88 -5.61 -7.38
N VAL A 36 2.44 -5.46 -6.13
CA VAL A 36 2.39 -6.59 -5.20
C VAL A 36 1.28 -7.57 -5.57
N LYS A 37 0.06 -7.09 -5.79
CA LYS A 37 -1.12 -7.95 -6.03
C LYS A 37 -1.10 -8.62 -7.40
N ASP A 38 -0.65 -7.94 -8.43
CA ASP A 38 -0.78 -8.37 -9.82
C ASP A 38 0.50 -9.02 -10.35
N VAL A 39 1.67 -8.69 -9.78
CA VAL A 39 2.95 -9.26 -10.23
C VAL A 39 3.52 -10.23 -9.19
N LEU A 40 3.63 -9.81 -7.93
CA LEU A 40 4.34 -10.61 -6.93
C LEU A 40 3.48 -11.72 -6.34
N MET A 41 2.21 -11.45 -6.00
CA MET A 41 1.32 -12.46 -5.44
C MET A 41 1.13 -13.66 -6.37
N PRO A 42 0.91 -13.53 -7.70
CA PRO A 42 0.84 -14.69 -8.59
C PRO A 42 2.11 -15.54 -8.61
N ILE A 43 3.28 -14.92 -8.47
CA ILE A 43 4.58 -15.63 -8.41
C ILE A 43 4.76 -16.33 -7.05
N LEU A 44 4.30 -15.71 -5.97
CA LEU A 44 4.45 -16.23 -4.61
C LEU A 44 3.34 -17.23 -4.22
N ASN A 45 2.17 -17.18 -4.86
CA ASN A 45 1.01 -18.01 -4.51
C ASN A 45 1.30 -19.53 -4.61
N PRO A 46 2.05 -20.02 -5.62
CA PRO A 46 2.44 -21.43 -5.70
C PRO A 46 3.35 -21.88 -4.54
N ILE A 47 4.15 -20.96 -4.00
CA ILE A 47 5.13 -21.25 -2.93
C ILE A 47 4.48 -21.12 -1.55
N LEU A 48 3.62 -20.11 -1.36
CA LEU A 48 3.01 -19.79 -0.09
C LEU A 48 1.68 -20.51 0.15
N SER A 49 1.02 -21.04 -0.90
CA SER A 49 -0.26 -21.75 -0.83
C SER A 49 -1.33 -21.04 0.02
N THR A 50 -1.32 -19.70 0.08
CA THR A 50 -2.14 -18.92 1.04
C THR A 50 -3.64 -19.20 0.99
N GLN A 51 -4.12 -19.74 -0.13
CA GLN A 51 -5.48 -20.22 -0.31
C GLN A 51 -5.86 -21.31 0.72
N SER A 52 -4.96 -22.26 1.00
CA SER A 52 -5.21 -23.34 1.97
C SER A 52 -5.28 -22.80 3.40
N TRP A 53 -4.55 -21.72 3.70
CA TRP A 53 -4.54 -21.10 5.02
C TRP A 53 -5.81 -20.29 5.28
N LYS A 54 -6.38 -19.66 4.26
CA LYS A 54 -7.63 -18.89 4.37
C LYS A 54 -8.82 -19.75 4.77
N GLU A 55 -8.80 -21.03 4.45
CA GLU A 55 -9.88 -21.98 4.75
C GLU A 55 -9.84 -22.48 6.20
N ILE A 56 -8.73 -22.26 6.91
CA ILE A 56 -8.57 -22.69 8.29
C ILE A 56 -9.48 -21.84 9.18
N ALA A 57 -10.49 -22.50 9.75
CA ALA A 57 -11.44 -21.89 10.66
C ALA A 57 -11.62 -22.75 11.91
N LEU A 58 -11.65 -22.10 13.07
CA LEU A 58 -11.98 -22.73 14.33
C LEU A 58 -13.50 -22.78 14.45
N HIS A 59 -14.05 -23.98 14.62
CA HIS A 59 -15.47 -24.19 14.80
C HIS A 59 -15.74 -24.39 16.29
N VAL A 60 -16.45 -23.44 16.92
CA VAL A 60 -16.93 -23.56 18.30
C VAL A 60 -18.45 -23.60 18.26
N GLY A 61 -19.02 -24.81 18.26
CA GLY A 61 -20.47 -24.99 18.10
C GLY A 61 -20.96 -24.40 16.76
N PRO A 62 -21.97 -23.51 16.76
CA PRO A 62 -22.48 -22.88 15.53
C PRO A 62 -21.61 -21.70 15.03
N ILE A 63 -20.56 -21.32 15.77
CA ILE A 63 -19.74 -20.16 15.45
C ILE A 63 -18.50 -20.59 14.66
N ARG A 64 -18.35 -20.02 13.46
CA ARG A 64 -17.17 -20.20 12.61
C ARG A 64 -16.24 -18.99 12.74
N ILE A 65 -15.03 -19.20 13.27
CA ILE A 65 -14.00 -18.16 13.42
C ILE A 65 -12.88 -18.42 12.39
N PRO A 66 -12.87 -17.74 11.23
CA PRO A 66 -11.87 -17.96 10.18
C PRO A 66 -10.56 -17.24 10.50
N TYR A 67 -9.82 -17.68 11.52
CA TYR A 67 -8.53 -17.07 11.88
C TYR A 67 -7.46 -17.22 10.78
N GLY A 68 -7.62 -18.22 9.92
CA GLY A 68 -6.75 -18.44 8.77
C GLY A 68 -6.77 -17.29 7.76
N SER A 69 -7.92 -16.63 7.57
CA SER A 69 -8.00 -15.47 6.67
C SER A 69 -7.22 -14.27 7.20
N PHE A 70 -7.31 -14.02 8.51
CA PHE A 70 -6.55 -12.96 9.18
C PHE A 70 -5.05 -13.22 9.07
N LEU A 71 -4.60 -14.45 9.32
CA LEU A 71 -3.18 -14.80 9.22
C LEU A 71 -2.66 -14.63 7.78
N ALA A 72 -3.45 -15.04 6.78
CA ALA A 72 -3.11 -14.84 5.37
C ALA A 72 -2.99 -13.34 5.00
N GLU A 73 -3.88 -12.50 5.53
CA GLU A 73 -3.80 -11.03 5.35
C GLU A 73 -2.58 -10.43 6.05
N LEU A 74 -2.24 -10.91 7.25
CA LEU A 74 -1.05 -10.46 7.97
C LEU A 74 0.25 -10.78 7.21
N PHE A 75 0.35 -11.98 6.62
CA PHE A 75 1.48 -12.35 5.76
C PHE A 75 1.53 -11.51 4.48
N ASN A 76 0.39 -11.33 3.81
CA ASN A 76 0.32 -10.47 2.62
C ASN A 76 0.76 -9.02 2.92
N PHE A 77 0.30 -8.46 4.05
CA PHE A 77 0.72 -7.15 4.50
C PHE A 77 2.23 -7.08 4.79
N SER A 78 2.79 -8.10 5.44
CA SER A 78 4.22 -8.16 5.74
C SER A 78 5.07 -8.20 4.46
N ILE A 79 4.63 -8.95 3.45
CA ILE A 79 5.26 -9.02 2.12
C ILE A 79 5.17 -7.65 1.43
N LEU A 80 3.97 -7.05 1.39
CA LEU A 80 3.74 -5.72 0.82
C LEU A 80 4.66 -4.67 1.47
N ALA A 81 4.72 -4.62 2.80
CA ALA A 81 5.56 -3.70 3.55
C ALA A 81 7.05 -3.89 3.22
N LEU A 82 7.52 -5.14 3.11
CA LEU A 82 8.90 -5.44 2.75
C LEU A 82 9.23 -4.97 1.32
N ILE A 83 8.34 -5.17 0.36
CA ILE A 83 8.53 -4.76 -1.04
C ILE A 83 8.52 -3.24 -1.15
N VAL A 84 7.55 -2.56 -0.53
CA VAL A 84 7.50 -1.09 -0.45
C VAL A 84 8.81 -0.55 0.11
N PHE A 85 9.31 -1.15 1.19
CA PHE A 85 10.57 -0.76 1.81
C PHE A 85 11.77 -0.96 0.87
N ILE A 86 11.86 -2.08 0.16
CA ILE A 86 12.94 -2.33 -0.81
C ILE A 86 12.88 -1.31 -1.97
N VAL A 87 11.70 -1.05 -2.51
CA VAL A 87 11.51 -0.07 -3.60
C VAL A 87 11.90 1.33 -3.13
N ALA A 88 11.38 1.76 -1.98
CA ALA A 88 11.73 3.06 -1.40
C ALA A 88 13.24 3.17 -1.13
N LYS A 89 13.86 2.12 -0.60
CA LYS A 89 15.30 2.09 -0.35
C LYS A 89 16.13 2.13 -1.63
N LYS A 90 15.68 1.51 -2.72
CA LYS A 90 16.36 1.58 -4.03
C LYS A 90 16.29 2.99 -4.62
N ILE A 91 15.11 3.60 -4.62
CA ILE A 91 14.89 4.97 -5.11
C ILE A 91 15.73 5.97 -4.30
N LEU A 92 15.69 5.88 -2.97
CA LEU A 92 16.43 6.78 -2.09
C LEU A 92 17.96 6.61 -2.22
N LYS A 93 18.43 5.41 -2.57
CA LYS A 93 19.85 5.13 -2.79
C LYS A 93 20.37 5.70 -4.13
N GLU A 94 19.51 5.84 -5.14
CA GLU A 94 19.87 6.45 -6.43
C GLU A 94 20.12 7.97 -6.33
N GLU A 95 19.41 8.67 -5.46
CA GLU A 95 19.60 10.12 -5.30
C GLU A 95 20.95 10.49 -4.64
N VAL A 96 21.55 9.58 -3.87
CA VAL A 96 22.85 9.81 -3.22
C VAL A 96 24.03 9.66 -4.19
N VAL A 97 23.83 9.14 -5.40
CA VAL A 97 24.93 8.79 -6.33
C VAL A 97 25.15 9.82 -7.45
N LYS A 98 24.29 10.83 -7.63
CA LYS A 98 24.51 11.92 -8.60
C LYS A 98 25.16 13.17 -7.99
N LYS A 99 26.20 12.98 -7.17
CA LYS A 99 27.25 13.99 -6.98
C LYS A 99 28.49 13.57 -7.77
N LYS A 100 28.45 13.86 -9.08
CA LYS A 100 29.64 14.07 -9.91
C LYS A 100 29.30 15.18 -10.89
#